data_AF-A0A959WZ15-F1
#
_entry.id   AF-A0A959WZ15-F1
#
_cell.length_a   1.000
_cell.length_b   1.000
_cell.length_c   1.000
_cell.angle_alpha   90.00
_cell.angle_beta   90.00
_cell.angle_gamma   90.00
#
_symmetry.space_group_name_H-M   'P 1'
#
loop_
_entity.id
_entity.type
_entity.pdbx_description
1 polymer ?
#
loop_
_entity_poly.entity_id
_entity_poly.type
_entity_poly.pdbx_seq_one_letter_code
_entity_poly.pdbx_strand_id
1 'polypeptide(L)'
;MAEEGGRGSVGNEIFERVEQLVNNENMRRTDAFKQISSETGRREGTVAANYYRVARQRGAELAPRVRRGGSKRTGDSVDAALQRALDAVEALATVARAQEDELEALRGQSEQLDRLRRMLNG
;
A
#
# COMPACT_ATOMS: atom_id res chain seq x y z
N MET A 1 -0.20 12.27 34.94
CA MET A 1 0.28 13.00 33.74
C MET A 1 0.17 12.04 32.58
N ALA A 2 -0.74 12.29 31.63
CA ALA A 2 -0.98 11.40 30.50
C ALA A 2 0.06 11.68 29.40
N GLU A 3 0.69 10.62 28.89
CA GLU A 3 1.62 10.66 27.76
C GLU A 3 0.87 10.94 26.46
N GLU A 4 1.14 12.08 25.82
CA GLU A 4 0.74 12.37 24.44
C GLU A 4 1.75 11.75 23.44
N GLY A 5 1.81 10.42 23.43
CA GLY A 5 2.42 9.67 22.35
C GLY A 5 1.45 9.49 21.18
N GLY A 6 1.78 10.02 19.99
CA GLY A 6 1.32 9.45 18.73
C GLY A 6 0.53 10.37 17.79
N ARG A 7 0.91 10.32 16.50
CA ARG A 7 0.27 10.91 15.29
C ARG A 7 0.61 12.35 14.91
N GLY A 8 1.10 13.18 15.84
CA GLY A 8 1.56 14.56 15.56
C GLY A 8 3.08 14.72 15.44
N SER A 9 3.86 13.98 16.23
CA SER A 9 5.30 14.17 16.38
C SER A 9 6.10 13.90 15.10
N VAL A 10 5.84 12.76 14.45
CA VAL A 10 6.58 12.33 13.25
C VAL A 10 6.46 13.34 12.10
N GLY A 11 5.32 14.02 11.97
CA GLY A 11 5.16 15.06 10.95
C GLY A 11 6.00 16.30 11.24
N ASN A 12 6.09 16.71 12.51
CA ASN A 12 6.90 17.85 12.93
C ASN A 12 8.40 17.54 12.80
N GLU A 13 8.81 16.33 13.19
CA GLU A 13 10.20 15.84 13.03
C GLU A 13 10.62 15.82 11.56
N ILE A 14 9.76 15.28 10.68
CA ILE A 14 10.01 15.27 9.24
C ILE A 14 10.09 16.71 8.70
N PHE A 15 9.21 17.60 9.15
CA PHE A 15 9.22 19.00 8.72
C PHE A 15 10.54 19.69 9.07
N GLU A 16 10.97 19.58 10.33
CA GLU A 16 12.22 20.19 10.80
C GLU A 16 13.43 19.59 10.10
N ARG A 17 13.45 18.27 9.87
CA ARG A 17 14.56 17.63 9.18
C ARG A 17 14.66 18.04 7.71
N VAL A 18 13.54 18.16 7.00
CA VAL A 18 13.52 18.64 5.62
C VAL A 18 13.98 20.09 5.56
N GLU A 19 13.48 20.96 6.44
CA GLU A 19 13.89 22.37 6.46
C GLU A 19 15.38 22.53 6.81
N GLN A 20 15.94 21.69 7.68
CA GLN A 20 17.39 21.67 7.94
C GLN A 20 18.19 21.33 6.68
N LEU A 21 17.81 20.26 5.95
CA LEU A 21 18.53 19.86 4.73
C LEU A 21 18.40 20.92 3.62
N VAL A 22 17.22 21.53 3.49
CA VAL A 22 16.99 22.58 2.48
C VAL A 22 17.74 23.86 2.81
N ASN A 23 17.70 24.32 4.06
CA ASN A 23 18.27 25.61 4.46
C ASN A 23 19.77 25.54 4.76
N ASN A 24 20.28 24.43 5.29
CA ASN A 24 21.69 24.30 5.67
C ASN A 24 22.55 23.72 4.53
N GLU A 25 21.99 22.80 3.75
CA GLU A 25 22.74 22.09 2.69
C GLU A 25 22.35 22.57 1.28
N ASN A 26 21.51 23.61 1.17
CA ASN A 26 20.93 24.11 -0.09
C ASN A 26 20.32 22.98 -0.94
N MET A 27 19.81 21.94 -0.28
CA MET A 27 19.28 20.76 -0.94
C MET A 27 17.87 21.03 -1.46
N ARG A 28 17.50 20.42 -2.60
CA ARG A 28 16.12 20.47 -3.06
C ARG A 28 15.25 19.60 -2.15
N ARG A 29 14.02 20.05 -1.90
CA ARG A 29 13.03 19.31 -1.09
C ARG A 29 12.88 17.84 -1.51
N THR A 30 12.87 17.57 -2.81
CA THR A 30 12.79 16.20 -3.35
C THR A 30 13.99 15.34 -2.93
N ASP A 31 15.20 15.89 -2.97
CA ASP A 31 16.40 15.15 -2.59
C ASP A 31 16.45 14.96 -1.06
N ALA A 32 15.99 15.96 -0.29
CA ALA A 32 15.81 15.84 1.15
C ALA A 32 14.79 14.74 1.52
N PHE A 33 13.69 14.59 0.76
CA PHE A 33 12.73 13.50 0.99
C PHE A 33 13.35 12.13 0.75
N LYS A 34 14.17 11.98 -0.30
CA LYS A 34 14.89 10.73 -0.60
C LYS A 34 15.91 10.39 0.49
N GLN A 35 16.63 11.39 0.98
CA GLN A 35 17.60 11.19 2.05
C GLN A 35 16.90 10.74 3.34
N ILE A 36 15.85 11.44 3.78
CA ILE A 36 15.08 11.06 4.98
C ILE A 36 14.39 9.70 4.80
N SER A 37 13.93 9.39 3.59
CA SER A 37 13.38 8.08 3.24
C SER A 37 14.41 6.97 3.46
N SER A 38 15.66 7.21 3.04
CA SER A 38 16.77 6.25 3.18
C SER A 38 17.19 6.08 4.64
N GLU A 39 17.27 7.17 5.40
CA GLU A 39 17.65 7.17 6.81
C GLU A 39 16.60 6.50 7.71
N THR A 40 15.31 6.68 7.41
CA THR A 40 14.21 6.24 8.29
C THR A 40 13.50 4.97 7.83
N GLY A 41 13.83 4.44 6.64
CA GLY A 41 13.15 3.30 6.03
C GLY A 41 11.70 3.57 5.61
N ARG A 42 11.23 4.82 5.70
CA ARG A 42 9.89 5.24 5.28
C ARG A 42 9.87 5.50 3.79
N ARG A 43 8.71 5.36 3.14
CA ARG A 43 8.55 5.71 1.71
C ARG A 43 8.67 7.23 1.51
N GLU A 44 9.40 7.66 0.48
CA GLU A 44 9.56 9.07 0.10
C GLU A 44 8.20 9.81 0.01
N GLY A 45 7.19 9.19 -0.61
CA GLY A 45 5.85 9.77 -0.71
C GLY A 45 5.17 10.01 0.64
N THR A 46 5.44 9.16 1.64
CA THR A 46 4.94 9.34 3.01
C THR A 46 5.67 10.49 3.71
N VAL A 47 6.97 10.66 3.47
CA VAL A 47 7.76 11.79 3.99
C VAL A 47 7.22 13.11 3.42
N ALA A 48 7.05 13.18 2.09
CA ALA A 48 6.52 14.34 1.41
C ALA A 48 5.11 14.73 1.90
N ALA A 49 4.21 13.75 2.05
CA ALA A 49 2.86 13.99 2.53
C ALA A 49 2.84 14.56 3.95
N ASN A 50 3.69 14.05 4.84
CA ASN A 50 3.81 14.56 6.21
C ASN A 50 4.40 15.97 6.24
N TYR A 51 5.47 16.23 5.48
CA TYR A 51 6.09 17.56 5.34
C TYR A 51 5.05 18.61 4.93
N TYR A 52 4.33 18.39 3.82
CA TYR A 52 3.36 19.38 3.34
C TYR A 52 2.14 19.52 4.26
N ARG A 53 1.77 18.48 5.01
CA ARG A 53 0.69 18.59 6.00
C ARG A 53 1.07 19.57 7.11
N VAL A 54 2.28 19.45 7.64
CA VAL A 54 2.79 20.34 8.70
C VAL A 54 3.10 21.73 8.16
N ALA A 55 3.69 21.85 6.97
CA ALA A 55 3.92 23.13 6.31
C ALA A 55 2.62 23.96 6.17
N ARG A 56 1.51 23.30 5.82
CA ARG A 56 0.17 23.92 5.77
C ARG A 56 -0.34 24.36 7.14
N GLN A 57 -0.12 23.53 8.17
CA GLN A 57 -0.54 23.84 9.54
C GLN A 57 0.26 25.00 10.15
N ARG A 58 1.53 25.15 9.77
CA ARG A 58 2.42 26.24 10.23
C ARG A 58 2.22 27.56 9.46
N GLY A 59 1.15 27.67 8.65
CA GLY A 59 0.77 28.93 8.02
C GLY A 59 1.45 29.23 6.69
N ALA A 60 2.06 28.24 6.01
CA ALA A 60 2.44 28.44 4.62
C ALA A 60 1.17 28.70 3.79
N GLU A 61 1.08 29.87 3.16
CA GLU A 61 0.03 30.23 2.21
C GLU A 61 0.10 29.31 1.00
N LEU A 62 -0.51 28.13 1.13
CA LEU A 62 -0.76 27.24 0.01
C LEU A 62 -2.10 27.64 -0.56
N ALA A 63 -2.10 27.90 -1.87
CA ALA A 63 -3.25 28.37 -2.64
C ALA A 63 -4.56 27.72 -2.16
N PRO A 64 -5.63 28.51 -1.93
CA PRO A 64 -6.88 28.00 -1.40
C PRO A 64 -7.32 26.80 -2.24
N ARG A 65 -7.42 25.65 -1.58
CA ARG A 65 -7.93 24.43 -2.19
C ARG A 65 -9.35 24.76 -2.65
N VAL A 66 -9.51 25.01 -3.95
CA VAL A 66 -10.81 25.01 -4.60
C VAL A 66 -11.43 23.67 -4.22
N ARG A 67 -12.40 23.70 -3.31
CA ARG A 67 -13.27 22.58 -3.05
C ARG A 67 -14.10 22.42 -4.31
N ARG A 68 -13.53 21.76 -5.33
CA ARG A 68 -14.31 21.20 -6.44
C ARG A 68 -15.41 20.39 -5.76
N GLY A 69 -16.63 20.82 -6.03
CA GLY A 69 -17.82 20.52 -5.23
C GLY A 69 -17.93 19.04 -4.86
N GLY A 70 -18.58 18.81 -3.73
CA GLY A 70 -19.07 17.49 -3.34
C GLY A 70 -19.81 16.88 -4.52
N SER A 71 -19.11 16.03 -5.26
CA SER A 71 -19.72 15.18 -6.26
C SER A 71 -20.51 14.16 -5.47
N LYS A 72 -21.84 14.22 -5.59
CA LYS A 72 -22.74 13.10 -5.38
C LYS A 72 -22.12 11.86 -6.06
N ARG A 73 -21.34 11.08 -5.33
CA ARG A 73 -20.66 9.86 -5.84
C ARG A 73 -20.59 8.74 -4.82
N THR A 74 -21.27 8.89 -3.68
CA THR A 74 -21.28 7.84 -2.65
C THR A 74 -22.03 6.59 -3.14
N GLY A 75 -23.12 6.74 -3.91
CA GLY A 75 -23.84 5.61 -4.52
C GLY A 75 -23.02 4.86 -5.58
N ASP A 76 -22.49 5.58 -6.56
CA ASP A 76 -21.64 5.05 -7.64
C ASP A 76 -20.39 4.33 -7.12
N SER A 77 -19.83 4.82 -6.00
CA SER A 77 -18.66 4.18 -5.36
C SER A 77 -18.98 2.88 -4.62
N VAL A 78 -20.18 2.75 -4.05
CA VAL A 78 -20.61 1.53 -3.34
C VAL A 78 -20.98 0.44 -4.35
N ASP A 79 -21.71 0.80 -5.40
CA ASP A 79 -22.04 -0.14 -6.48
C ASP A 79 -20.78 -0.61 -7.21
N ALA A 80 -19.83 0.30 -7.50
CA ALA A 80 -18.54 -0.09 -8.08
C ALA A 80 -17.67 -0.93 -7.13
N ALA A 81 -17.78 -0.73 -5.81
CA ALA A 81 -17.08 -1.56 -4.83
C ALA A 81 -17.72 -2.95 -4.71
N LEU A 82 -19.05 -3.03 -4.74
CA LEU A 82 -19.79 -4.29 -4.73
C LEU A 82 -19.51 -5.09 -5.99
N GLN A 83 -19.55 -4.46 -7.17
CA GLN A 83 -19.22 -5.13 -8.43
C GLN A 83 -17.79 -5.68 -8.41
N ARG A 84 -16.82 -4.88 -7.95
CA ARG A 84 -15.43 -5.34 -7.81
C ARG A 84 -15.30 -6.51 -6.81
N ALA A 85 -16.11 -6.53 -5.75
CA ALA A 85 -16.12 -7.64 -4.80
C ALA A 85 -16.70 -8.91 -5.43
N LEU A 86 -17.77 -8.79 -6.23
CA LEU A 86 -18.36 -9.92 -6.97
C LEU A 86 -17.36 -10.49 -7.98
N ASP A 87 -16.73 -9.63 -8.78
CA ASP A 87 -15.72 -10.03 -9.77
C ASP A 87 -14.53 -10.75 -9.08
N ALA A 88 -14.12 -10.28 -7.91
CA ALA A 88 -13.05 -10.90 -7.13
C ALA A 88 -13.46 -12.28 -6.58
N VAL A 89 -14.71 -12.46 -6.14
CA VAL A 89 -15.23 -13.75 -5.68
C VAL A 89 -15.32 -14.75 -6.83
N GLU A 90 -15.75 -14.30 -8.02
CA GLU A 90 -15.78 -15.15 -9.21
C GLU A 90 -14.37 -15.60 -9.62
N ALA A 91 -13.40 -14.66 -9.64
CA ALA A 91 -12.01 -14.99 -9.90
C ALA A 91 -11.45 -16.01 -8.89
N LEU A 92 -11.77 -15.86 -7.60
CA LEU A 92 -11.37 -16.84 -6.57
C LEU A 92 -12.01 -18.21 -6.80
N ALA A 93 -13.28 -18.27 -7.20
CA ALA A 93 -13.95 -19.53 -7.49
C ALA A 93 -13.31 -20.24 -8.70
N THR A 94 -12.93 -19.50 -9.74
CA THR A 94 -12.20 -20.06 -10.89
C THR A 94 -10.84 -20.65 -10.48
N VAL A 95 -10.08 -19.92 -9.66
CA VAL A 95 -8.78 -20.41 -9.16
C VAL A 95 -8.95 -21.65 -8.28
N ALA A 96 -9.95 -21.66 -7.39
CA ALA A 96 -10.22 -22.80 -6.53
C ALA A 96 -10.54 -24.07 -7.33
N ARG A 97 -11.40 -23.96 -8.36
CA ARG A 97 -11.72 -25.09 -9.25
C ARG A 97 -10.50 -25.60 -10.01
N ALA A 98 -9.68 -24.69 -10.54
CA ALA A 98 -8.44 -25.07 -11.22
C ALA A 98 -7.47 -25.82 -10.29
N GLN A 99 -7.39 -25.43 -9.02
CA GLN A 99 -6.58 -26.13 -8.01
C GLN A 99 -7.16 -27.50 -7.65
N GLU A 100 -8.48 -27.64 -7.59
CA GLU A 100 -9.15 -28.93 -7.38
C GLU A 100 -8.85 -29.90 -8.53
N ASP A 101 -8.95 -29.44 -9.78
CA ASP A 101 -8.63 -30.23 -10.97
C ASP A 101 -7.15 -30.67 -10.98
N GLU A 102 -6.24 -29.76 -10.62
CA GLU A 102 -4.80 -30.07 -10.53
C GLU A 102 -4.51 -31.10 -9.43
N LEU A 103 -5.17 -30.99 -8.27
CA LEU A 103 -5.04 -31.97 -7.19
C LEU A 103 -5.54 -33.36 -7.61
N GLU A 104 -6.66 -33.43 -8.35
CA GLU A 104 -7.18 -34.69 -8.88
C GLU A 104 -6.21 -35.31 -9.89
N ALA A 105 -5.67 -34.50 -10.81
CA ALA A 105 -4.66 -34.95 -11.77
C ALA A 105 -3.39 -35.48 -11.08
N LEU A 106 -2.88 -34.78 -10.07
CA LEU A 106 -1.71 -35.21 -9.31
C LEU A 106 -1.95 -36.51 -8.54
N ARG A 107 -3.15 -36.68 -7.95
CA ARG A 107 -3.54 -37.94 -7.31
C ARG A 107 -3.54 -39.10 -8.30
N GLY A 108 -4.13 -38.90 -9.48
CA GLY A 108 -4.14 -39.91 -10.54
C GLY A 108 -2.73 -40.29 -11.02
N GLN A 109 -1.84 -39.30 -11.16
CA GLN A 109 -0.43 -39.54 -11.51
C GLN A 109 0.30 -40.35 -10.43
N SER A 110 0.09 -40.02 -9.15
CA SER A 110 0.69 -40.77 -8.03
C SER A 110 0.25 -42.23 -8.03
N GLU A 111 -1.04 -42.49 -8.21
CA GLU A 111 -1.56 -43.87 -8.30
C GLU A 111 -0.94 -44.66 -9.47
N GLN A 112 -0.77 -44.00 -10.62
CA GLN A 112 -0.13 -44.61 -11.78
C GLN A 112 1.34 -44.94 -11.51
N LEU A 113 2.09 -44.03 -10.87
CA LEU A 113 3.46 -44.28 -10.46
C LEU A 113 3.56 -45.43 -9.45
N ASP A 114 2.63 -45.51 -8.50
CA ASP A 114 2.60 -46.60 -7.53
C ASP A 114 2.26 -47.96 -8.17
N ARG A 115 1.40 -47.97 -9.20
CA ARG A 115 1.14 -49.18 -10.01
C ARG A 115 2.40 -49.62 -10.76
N LEU A 116 3.09 -48.69 -11.43
CA LEU A 116 4.34 -48.98 -12.15
C LEU A 116 5.44 -49.49 -11.22
N ARG A 117 5.61 -48.85 -10.05
CA ARG A 117 6.56 -49.31 -9.03
C ARG A 117 6.25 -50.72 -8.54
N ARG A 118 4.98 -51.05 -8.33
CA ARG A 118 4.56 -52.42 -7.96
C ARG A 118 4.86 -53.45 -9.04
N MET A 119 4.73 -53.10 -10.32
CA MET A 119 5.09 -53.99 -11.43
C MET A 119 6.60 -54.18 -11.61
N LEU A 120 7.41 -53.20 -11.22
CA LEU A 120 8.88 -53.27 -11.32
C LEU A 120 9.54 -53.95 -10.12
N ASN A 121 8.89 -53.88 -8.94
CA ASN A 121 9.42 -54.40 -7.68
C ASN A 121 8.71 -55.67 -7.18
N GLY A 122 7.71 -56.17 -7.90
CA GLY A 122 7.03 -57.45 -7.66
C GLY A 122 7.38 -58.44 -8.75
#